data_AF-A0A938SPZ4-F1
#
_entry.id   AF-A0A938SPZ4-F1
#
_cell.length_a   1.000
_cell.length_b   1.000
_cell.length_c   1.000
_cell.angle_alpha   90.00
_cell.angle_beta   90.00
_cell.angle_gamma   90.00
#
_symmetry.space_group_name_H-M   'P 1'
#
loop_
_entity.id
_entity.type
_entity.pdbx_description
1 polymer ?
#
loop_
_entity_poly.entity_id
_entity_poly.type
_entity_poly.pdbx_seq_one_letter_code
_entity_poly.pdbx_strand_id
1 'polypeptide(L)'
;SPWLRRSRFAKAVALARKGDFQGAEQIYRAEAEFLLSQDRKQEIADIYLEFADAYFKPAKKEKEPDYQKALEFFTHALAVGPKPEKQVEIELLVAECHQQLQQFAEAAALYEKFTKDHPDSPLDVDARFRLGTCQLAQGQLKEARRSWQDLLAKHAASDSKWVAEAAYQVSRTWRIPAPESDEELSAGVAVLEAFVQRFPDHQLASKSLLDLAASNMHRGRPEDAAAVLNRFLADQRYAGREEVPAARHLLGRAYRLQKKFDEALTAWRDYLAKHPADKAWSETLREVIDTEYMIGEEQAQAEQYAAARETWSAFLTKYPLDDRSPRILYDFGHMNFQQEKWSEAIADWEQLASKYPETNEASQGLYMIGFVLEEKLGKLEESLEQYKKVTQGSHADQAKQAIARLTAKSLVIATDRVFRSDETPHITLTARNIENVSVRVYNVDLQTYFRKMHFAQGLEQLDVSLIDPDATFEFAVPGYARYQKFQCDVPVPLPAPLHSGVAAVTVSSDTLEATTMLIQSDLDVIVKSSRDELFVFAENMLTGQPWPAARLLISDGKNVFAEAATGGDGVFQQAYDELKTAEDVRVFATVDTHTASNVVR
;
A
#
# COMPACT_ATOMS: atom_id res chain seq x y z
N SER A 1 -62.00 -6.82 57.59
CA SER A 1 -62.03 -5.43 58.12
C SER A 1 -60.80 -5.16 58.95
N PRO A 2 -60.09 -4.03 58.76
CA PRO A 2 -58.93 -3.62 59.57
C PRO A 2 -59.22 -3.59 61.09
N TRP A 3 -60.48 -3.41 61.45
CA TRP A 3 -60.94 -3.32 62.84
C TRP A 3 -61.13 -4.67 63.53
N LEU A 4 -61.23 -5.77 62.77
CA LEU A 4 -61.58 -7.08 63.32
C LEU A 4 -60.48 -7.65 64.23
N ARG A 5 -59.20 -7.47 63.88
CA ARG A 5 -58.10 -7.93 64.73
C ARG A 5 -57.90 -7.01 65.92
N ARG A 6 -57.97 -5.70 65.70
CA ARG A 6 -57.89 -4.71 66.77
C ARG A 6 -58.96 -4.96 67.83
N SER A 7 -60.18 -5.33 67.42
CA SER A 7 -61.25 -5.68 68.36
C SER A 7 -60.99 -7.00 69.10
N ARG A 8 -60.36 -8.00 68.49
CA ARG A 8 -59.93 -9.25 69.17
C ARG A 8 -58.86 -8.99 70.22
N PHE A 9 -57.83 -8.19 69.90
CA PHE A 9 -56.83 -7.78 70.89
C PHE A 9 -57.45 -6.95 72.01
N ALA A 10 -58.34 -6.01 71.69
CA ALA A 10 -59.06 -5.22 72.70
C ALA A 10 -59.93 -6.10 73.62
N LYS A 11 -60.57 -7.14 73.06
CA LYS A 11 -61.32 -8.15 73.84
C LYS A 11 -60.40 -8.93 74.79
N ALA A 12 -59.22 -9.37 74.32
CA ALA A 12 -58.24 -10.05 75.16
C ALA A 12 -57.76 -9.15 76.31
N VAL A 13 -57.48 -7.87 76.03
CA VAL A 13 -57.10 -6.88 77.05
C VAL A 13 -58.21 -6.68 78.08
N ALA A 14 -59.47 -6.60 77.63
CA ALA A 14 -60.62 -6.47 78.53
C ALA A 14 -60.80 -7.70 79.44
N LEU A 15 -60.60 -8.92 78.92
CA LEU A 15 -60.65 -10.16 79.70
C LEU A 15 -59.53 -10.21 80.74
N ALA A 16 -58.30 -9.84 80.35
CA ALA A 16 -57.16 -9.76 81.26
C ALA A 16 -57.40 -8.76 82.40
N ARG A 17 -57.96 -7.57 82.10
CA ARG A 17 -58.32 -6.55 83.11
C ARG A 17 -59.43 -7.01 84.05
N LYS A 18 -60.28 -7.94 83.62
CA LYS A 18 -61.34 -8.56 84.44
C LYS A 18 -60.81 -9.72 85.31
N GLY A 19 -59.56 -10.12 85.13
CA GLY A 19 -58.94 -11.26 85.84
C GLY A 19 -59.14 -12.62 85.15
N ASP A 20 -59.76 -12.67 83.96
CA ASP A 20 -59.89 -13.88 83.14
C ASP A 20 -58.67 -14.06 82.25
N PHE A 21 -57.58 -14.56 82.86
CA PHE A 21 -56.31 -14.76 82.16
C PHE A 21 -56.35 -15.91 81.16
N GLN A 22 -57.13 -16.98 81.43
CA GLN A 22 -57.26 -18.11 80.50
C GLN A 22 -57.99 -17.70 79.21
N GLY A 23 -59.09 -16.94 79.33
CA GLY A 23 -59.81 -16.41 78.16
C GLY A 23 -58.98 -15.41 77.36
N ALA A 24 -58.17 -14.58 78.03
CA ALA A 24 -57.23 -13.68 77.36
C ALA A 24 -56.10 -14.43 76.65
N GLU A 25 -55.50 -15.44 77.30
CA GLU A 25 -54.42 -16.27 76.74
C GLU A 25 -54.86 -16.98 75.46
N GLN A 26 -56.05 -17.58 75.44
CA GLN A 26 -56.57 -18.25 74.23
C GLN A 26 -56.64 -17.31 73.03
N ILE A 27 -57.10 -16.06 73.24
CA ILE A 27 -57.18 -15.07 72.17
C ILE A 27 -55.77 -14.60 71.75
N TYR A 28 -54.87 -14.34 72.71
CA TYR A 28 -53.50 -13.93 72.39
C TYR A 28 -52.74 -15.03 71.64
N ARG A 29 -52.91 -16.29 72.02
CA ARG A 29 -52.29 -17.45 71.36
C ARG A 29 -52.76 -17.58 69.92
N ALA A 30 -54.08 -17.54 69.68
CA ALA A 30 -54.63 -17.64 68.33
C ALA A 30 -54.18 -16.48 67.41
N GLU A 31 -54.08 -15.26 67.94
CA GLU A 31 -53.57 -14.12 67.17
C GLU A 31 -52.04 -14.19 66.95
N ALA A 32 -51.27 -14.70 67.93
CA ALA A 32 -49.84 -14.93 67.76
C ALA A 32 -49.54 -16.03 66.73
N GLU A 33 -50.29 -17.14 66.76
CA GLU A 33 -50.23 -18.22 65.76
C GLU A 33 -50.52 -17.68 64.35
N PHE A 34 -51.55 -16.83 64.22
CA PHE A 34 -51.80 -16.19 62.95
C PHE A 34 -50.66 -15.24 62.54
N LEU A 35 -50.14 -14.40 63.45
CA LEU A 35 -49.06 -13.45 63.12
C LEU A 35 -47.79 -14.15 62.62
N LEU A 36 -47.55 -15.38 63.07
CA LEU A 36 -46.44 -16.22 62.66
C LEU A 36 -46.78 -17.16 61.47
N SER A 37 -48.05 -17.20 61.05
CA SER A 37 -48.52 -18.07 59.96
C SER A 37 -47.92 -17.69 58.61
N GLN A 38 -47.82 -18.67 57.72
CA GLN A 38 -47.37 -18.47 56.33
C GLN A 38 -48.30 -17.54 55.55
N ASP A 39 -49.62 -17.60 55.79
CA ASP A 39 -50.57 -16.70 55.14
C ASP A 39 -50.34 -15.24 55.53
N ARG A 40 -50.04 -14.98 56.81
CA ARG A 40 -49.73 -13.60 57.24
C ARG A 40 -48.40 -13.12 56.67
N LYS A 41 -47.38 -13.97 56.63
CA LYS A 41 -46.11 -13.63 56.00
C LYS A 41 -46.31 -13.33 54.52
N GLN A 42 -47.13 -14.11 53.82
CA GLN A 42 -47.51 -13.82 52.44
C GLN A 42 -48.22 -12.48 52.30
N GLU A 43 -49.22 -12.17 53.14
CA GLU A 43 -49.93 -10.88 53.09
C GLU A 43 -48.97 -9.68 53.26
N ILE A 44 -47.93 -9.83 54.10
CA ILE A 44 -46.93 -8.76 54.29
C ILE A 44 -45.97 -8.72 53.10
N ALA A 45 -45.55 -9.87 52.58
CA ALA A 45 -44.71 -9.93 51.38
C ALA A 45 -45.43 -9.30 50.17
N ASP A 46 -46.72 -9.58 49.97
CA ASP A 46 -47.52 -9.01 48.87
C ASP A 46 -47.50 -7.48 48.86
N ILE A 47 -47.53 -6.84 50.04
CA ILE A 47 -47.40 -5.37 50.13
C ILE A 47 -46.05 -4.91 49.58
N TYR A 48 -44.95 -5.58 49.97
CA TYR A 48 -43.63 -5.25 49.44
C TYR A 48 -43.52 -5.53 47.94
N LEU A 49 -44.15 -6.60 47.45
CA LEU A 49 -44.17 -6.96 46.04
C LEU A 49 -44.92 -5.94 45.20
N GLU A 50 -46.04 -5.40 45.69
CA GLU A 50 -46.75 -4.31 45.00
C GLU A 50 -45.83 -3.10 44.76
N PHE A 51 -45.01 -2.72 45.75
CA PHE A 51 -44.01 -1.67 45.58
C PHE A 51 -42.89 -2.09 44.65
N ALA A 52 -42.35 -3.30 44.82
CA ALA A 52 -41.26 -3.82 44.00
C ALA A 52 -41.65 -3.85 42.52
N ASP A 53 -42.82 -4.38 42.19
CA ASP A 53 -43.35 -4.46 40.82
C ASP A 53 -43.58 -3.07 40.22
N ALA A 54 -44.06 -2.10 41.02
CA ALA A 54 -44.25 -0.73 40.56
C ALA A 54 -42.94 -0.04 40.18
N TYR A 55 -41.82 -0.40 40.81
CA TYR A 55 -40.49 0.09 40.46
C TYR A 55 -39.82 -0.74 39.36
N PHE A 56 -40.02 -2.06 39.35
CA PHE A 56 -39.45 -2.99 38.38
C PHE A 56 -40.06 -2.82 36.98
N LYS A 57 -41.38 -2.66 36.93
CA LYS A 57 -42.15 -2.49 35.69
C LYS A 57 -43.24 -1.42 35.89
N PRO A 58 -42.87 -0.14 35.89
CA PRO A 58 -43.82 0.95 36.13
C PRO A 58 -44.97 0.94 35.11
N ALA A 59 -46.19 1.14 35.61
CA ALA A 59 -47.41 1.09 34.79
C ALA A 59 -47.48 2.21 33.72
N LYS A 60 -46.75 3.31 33.91
CA LYS A 60 -46.66 4.42 32.95
C LYS A 60 -45.40 4.25 32.11
N LYS A 61 -45.56 4.15 30.78
CA LYS A 61 -44.44 3.99 29.83
C LYS A 61 -43.39 5.11 29.88
N GLU A 62 -43.77 6.27 30.38
CA GLU A 62 -42.89 7.46 30.53
C GLU A 62 -41.97 7.38 31.75
N LYS A 63 -42.23 6.45 32.68
CA LYS A 63 -41.39 6.23 33.86
C LYS A 63 -40.41 5.11 33.56
N GLU A 64 -39.14 5.40 33.75
CA GLU A 64 -38.09 4.38 33.70
C GLU A 64 -38.15 3.48 34.94
N PRO A 65 -37.85 2.18 34.81
CA PRO A 65 -37.71 1.30 35.96
C PRO A 65 -36.63 1.75 36.95
N ASP A 66 -36.89 1.60 38.23
CA ASP A 66 -35.92 1.83 39.32
C ASP A 66 -35.54 0.48 39.94
N TYR A 67 -34.59 -0.19 39.31
CA TYR A 67 -34.20 -1.55 39.69
C TYR A 67 -33.53 -1.63 41.07
N GLN A 68 -32.93 -0.53 41.55
CA GLN A 68 -32.34 -0.47 42.88
C GLN A 68 -33.43 -0.50 43.95
N LYS A 69 -34.48 0.31 43.81
CA LYS A 69 -35.62 0.26 44.75
C LYS A 69 -36.40 -1.03 44.62
N ALA A 70 -36.59 -1.55 43.40
CA ALA A 70 -37.21 -2.85 43.20
C ALA A 70 -36.46 -3.95 43.97
N LEU A 71 -35.12 -3.97 43.87
CA LEU A 71 -34.27 -4.90 44.60
C LEU A 71 -34.43 -4.79 46.12
N GLU A 72 -34.47 -3.57 46.67
CA GLU A 72 -34.71 -3.34 48.10
C GLU A 72 -36.04 -3.96 48.55
N PHE A 73 -37.12 -3.67 47.82
CA PHE A 73 -38.45 -4.20 48.16
C PHE A 73 -38.58 -5.71 47.96
N PHE A 74 -37.99 -6.29 46.91
CA PHE A 74 -37.94 -7.74 46.72
C PHE A 74 -37.15 -8.43 47.84
N THR A 75 -36.03 -7.83 48.26
CA THR A 75 -35.23 -8.34 49.38
C THR A 75 -36.01 -8.31 50.70
N HIS A 76 -36.78 -7.23 50.95
CA HIS A 76 -37.68 -7.16 52.09
C HIS A 76 -38.81 -8.20 52.01
N ALA A 77 -39.39 -8.42 50.84
CA ALA A 77 -40.40 -9.46 50.64
C ALA A 77 -39.85 -10.85 50.98
N LEU A 78 -38.62 -11.18 50.55
CA LEU A 78 -37.96 -12.44 50.92
C LEU A 78 -37.71 -12.57 52.42
N ALA A 79 -37.26 -11.49 53.07
CA ALA A 79 -36.96 -11.49 54.50
C ALA A 79 -38.18 -11.78 55.39
N VAL A 80 -39.39 -11.46 54.90
CA VAL A 80 -40.66 -11.76 55.59
C VAL A 80 -40.97 -13.25 55.60
N GLY A 81 -40.42 -14.02 54.64
CA GLY A 81 -40.65 -15.45 54.48
C GLY A 81 -41.98 -15.76 53.80
N PRO A 82 -42.14 -15.41 52.49
CA PRO A 82 -43.34 -15.69 51.73
C PRO A 82 -43.51 -17.21 51.50
N LYS A 83 -44.65 -17.61 50.92
CA LYS A 83 -44.89 -19.00 50.55
C LYS A 83 -43.84 -19.50 49.56
N PRO A 84 -43.49 -20.80 49.57
CA PRO A 84 -42.41 -21.35 48.74
C PRO A 84 -42.54 -21.00 47.25
N GLU A 85 -43.75 -21.07 46.70
CA GLU A 85 -43.99 -20.79 45.28
C GLU A 85 -43.64 -19.33 44.93
N LYS A 86 -43.99 -18.39 45.83
CA LYS A 86 -43.69 -16.97 45.63
C LYS A 86 -42.24 -16.65 45.97
N GLN A 87 -41.65 -17.35 46.94
CA GLN A 87 -40.24 -17.20 47.29
C GLN A 87 -39.34 -17.46 46.06
N VAL A 88 -39.59 -18.57 45.34
CA VAL A 88 -38.85 -18.93 44.12
C VAL A 88 -38.95 -17.81 43.07
N GLU A 89 -40.15 -17.26 42.83
CA GLU A 89 -40.34 -16.15 41.88
C GLU A 89 -39.53 -14.91 42.28
N ILE A 90 -39.54 -14.55 43.57
CA ILE A 90 -38.82 -13.36 44.06
C ILE A 90 -37.31 -13.55 43.99
N GLU A 91 -36.79 -14.75 44.29
CA GLU A 91 -35.36 -15.03 44.17
C GLU A 91 -34.85 -14.82 42.74
N LEU A 92 -35.64 -15.19 41.73
CA LEU A 92 -35.32 -14.92 40.34
C LEU A 92 -35.37 -13.41 40.03
N LEU A 93 -36.40 -12.70 40.51
CA LEU A 93 -36.55 -11.25 40.29
C LEU A 93 -35.41 -10.45 40.94
N VAL A 94 -34.92 -10.87 42.10
CA VAL A 94 -33.74 -10.29 42.75
C VAL A 94 -32.51 -10.43 41.85
N ALA A 95 -32.26 -11.62 41.30
CA ALA A 95 -31.18 -11.84 40.35
C ALA A 95 -31.34 -10.99 39.08
N GLU A 96 -32.57 -10.83 38.59
CA GLU A 96 -32.89 -9.96 37.46
C GLU A 96 -32.64 -8.49 37.75
N CYS A 97 -32.98 -7.99 38.94
CA CYS A 97 -32.63 -6.63 39.33
C CYS A 97 -31.12 -6.39 39.30
N HIS A 98 -30.33 -7.31 39.85
CA HIS A 98 -28.86 -7.22 39.77
C HIS A 98 -28.37 -7.20 38.31
N GLN A 99 -28.95 -8.03 37.44
CA GLN A 99 -28.62 -8.02 36.01
C GLN A 99 -28.95 -6.68 35.35
N GLN A 100 -30.13 -6.11 35.61
CA GLN A 100 -30.55 -4.83 35.04
C GLN A 100 -29.72 -3.65 35.57
N LEU A 101 -29.19 -3.77 36.79
CA LEU A 101 -28.22 -2.85 37.39
C LEU A 101 -26.78 -3.05 36.86
N GLN A 102 -26.58 -3.93 35.86
CA GLN A 102 -25.27 -4.31 35.31
C GLN A 102 -24.30 -4.94 36.32
N GLN A 103 -24.82 -5.43 37.44
CA GLN A 103 -24.09 -6.17 38.46
C GLN A 103 -24.04 -7.66 38.05
N PHE A 104 -23.35 -7.92 36.93
CA PHE A 104 -23.41 -9.22 36.25
C PHE A 104 -22.78 -10.36 37.05
N ALA A 105 -21.78 -10.08 37.88
CA ALA A 105 -21.13 -11.09 38.71
C ALA A 105 -22.07 -11.58 39.82
N GLU A 106 -22.73 -10.64 40.51
CA GLU A 106 -23.72 -10.89 41.53
C GLU A 106 -24.95 -11.60 40.95
N ALA A 107 -25.46 -11.10 39.83
CA ALA A 107 -26.58 -11.73 39.11
C ALA A 107 -26.25 -13.17 38.71
N ALA A 108 -25.07 -13.41 38.13
CA ALA A 108 -24.64 -14.76 37.75
C ALA A 108 -24.55 -15.70 38.96
N ALA A 109 -23.99 -15.25 40.09
CA ALA A 109 -23.95 -16.05 41.32
C ALA A 109 -25.36 -16.41 41.84
N LEU A 110 -26.29 -15.46 41.78
CA LEU A 110 -27.68 -15.67 42.18
C LEU A 110 -28.42 -16.63 41.24
N TYR A 111 -28.27 -16.49 39.93
CA TYR A 111 -28.86 -17.43 38.98
C TYR A 111 -28.23 -18.82 39.10
N GLU A 112 -26.91 -18.92 39.31
CA GLU A 112 -26.26 -20.22 39.51
C GLU A 112 -26.81 -20.91 40.76
N LYS A 113 -26.95 -20.16 41.87
CA LYS A 113 -27.61 -20.65 43.08
C LYS A 113 -29.04 -21.10 42.80
N PHE A 114 -29.83 -20.26 42.11
CA PHE A 114 -31.21 -20.56 41.76
C PHE A 114 -31.35 -21.88 41.00
N THR A 115 -30.50 -22.11 39.98
CA THR A 115 -30.55 -23.34 39.16
C THR A 115 -30.08 -24.60 39.89
N LYS A 116 -29.42 -24.45 41.05
CA LYS A 116 -29.04 -25.56 41.93
C LYS A 116 -30.12 -25.85 42.96
N ASP A 117 -30.71 -24.80 43.53
CA ASP A 117 -31.71 -24.90 44.60
C ASP A 117 -33.10 -25.26 44.04
N HIS A 118 -33.43 -24.83 42.81
CA HIS A 118 -34.75 -24.98 42.19
C HIS A 118 -34.72 -25.63 40.79
N PRO A 119 -34.08 -26.80 40.59
CA PRO A 119 -33.88 -27.39 39.26
C PRO A 119 -35.17 -27.82 38.55
N ASP A 120 -36.23 -28.12 39.30
CA ASP A 120 -37.54 -28.55 38.76
C ASP A 120 -38.51 -27.36 38.58
N SER A 121 -38.07 -26.14 38.87
CA SER A 121 -38.92 -24.95 38.73
C SER A 121 -39.20 -24.66 37.25
N PRO A 122 -40.43 -24.26 36.87
CA PRO A 122 -40.71 -23.76 35.52
C PRO A 122 -39.83 -22.56 35.11
N LEU A 123 -39.26 -21.87 36.11
CA LEU A 123 -38.37 -20.72 35.94
C LEU A 123 -36.89 -21.11 35.73
N ASP A 124 -36.52 -22.38 35.87
CA ASP A 124 -35.14 -22.84 35.67
C ASP A 124 -34.62 -22.54 34.25
N VAL A 125 -35.49 -22.63 33.24
CA VAL A 125 -35.14 -22.27 31.84
C VAL A 125 -34.75 -20.79 31.74
N ASP A 126 -35.51 -19.89 32.37
CA ASP A 126 -35.24 -18.45 32.37
C ASP A 126 -33.94 -18.13 33.14
N ALA A 127 -33.78 -18.73 34.32
CA ALA A 127 -32.58 -18.56 35.15
C ALA A 127 -31.31 -19.01 34.42
N ARG A 128 -31.33 -20.18 33.76
CA ARG A 128 -30.17 -20.68 33.00
C ARG A 128 -29.84 -19.80 31.79
N PHE A 129 -30.87 -19.30 31.11
CA PHE A 129 -30.67 -18.42 29.97
C PHE A 129 -30.01 -17.10 30.41
N ARG A 130 -30.51 -16.51 31.49
CA ARG A 130 -30.00 -15.26 32.07
C ARG A 130 -28.62 -15.43 32.71
N LEU A 131 -28.34 -16.59 33.32
CA LEU A 131 -27.00 -16.96 33.78
C LEU A 131 -25.97 -16.91 32.65
N GLY A 132 -26.25 -17.60 31.54
CA GLY A 132 -25.37 -17.58 30.37
C GLY A 132 -25.20 -16.16 29.79
N THR A 133 -26.26 -15.35 29.82
CA THR A 133 -26.22 -13.95 29.38
C THR A 133 -25.30 -13.10 30.25
N CYS A 134 -25.40 -13.23 31.58
CA CYS A 134 -24.54 -12.52 32.53
C CYS A 134 -23.08 -12.96 32.40
N GLN A 135 -22.82 -14.25 32.15
CA GLN A 135 -21.48 -14.78 31.92
C GLN A 135 -20.89 -14.25 30.61
N LEU A 136 -21.68 -14.20 29.53
CA LEU A 136 -21.25 -13.62 28.26
C LEU A 136 -20.89 -12.14 28.42
N ALA A 137 -21.71 -11.35 29.14
CA ALA A 137 -21.45 -9.94 29.42
C ALA A 137 -20.15 -9.72 30.23
N GLN A 138 -19.74 -10.70 31.05
CA GLN A 138 -18.47 -10.72 31.78
C GLN A 138 -17.28 -11.20 30.93
N GLY A 139 -17.49 -11.57 29.66
CA GLY A 139 -16.44 -12.15 28.80
C GLY A 139 -16.10 -13.61 29.12
N GLN A 140 -16.88 -14.26 29.99
CA GLN A 140 -16.70 -15.66 30.39
C GLN A 140 -17.32 -16.60 29.34
N LEU A 141 -16.69 -16.65 28.15
CA LEU A 141 -17.25 -17.32 26.97
C LEU A 141 -17.50 -18.82 27.19
N LYS A 142 -16.59 -19.51 27.90
CA LYS A 142 -16.68 -20.96 28.14
C LYS A 142 -17.79 -21.30 29.12
N GLU A 143 -17.93 -20.51 30.17
CA GLU A 143 -18.93 -20.62 31.21
C GLU A 143 -20.32 -20.35 30.62
N ALA A 144 -20.47 -19.24 29.88
CA ALA A 144 -21.71 -18.90 29.18
C ALA A 144 -22.16 -20.04 28.25
N ARG A 145 -21.21 -20.57 27.46
CA ARG A 145 -21.46 -21.71 26.57
C ARG A 145 -21.95 -22.93 27.34
N ARG A 146 -21.30 -23.27 28.45
CA ARG A 146 -21.69 -24.41 29.28
C ARG A 146 -23.09 -24.24 29.84
N SER A 147 -23.43 -23.05 30.35
CA SER A 147 -24.75 -22.74 30.91
C SER A 147 -25.86 -22.90 29.87
N TRP A 148 -25.67 -22.39 28.66
CA TRP A 148 -26.64 -22.56 27.57
C TRP A 148 -26.67 -23.98 27.03
N GLN A 149 -25.55 -24.70 26.94
CA GLN A 149 -25.54 -26.11 26.56
C GLN A 149 -26.29 -26.99 27.58
N ASP A 150 -26.15 -26.71 28.89
CA ASP A 150 -26.90 -27.42 29.93
C ASP A 150 -28.41 -27.12 29.84
N LEU A 151 -28.79 -25.86 29.55
CA LEU A 151 -30.19 -25.50 29.24
C LEU A 151 -30.72 -26.33 28.07
N LEU A 152 -29.99 -26.34 26.95
CA LEU A 152 -30.41 -27.04 25.74
C LEU A 152 -30.48 -28.56 25.90
N ALA A 153 -29.64 -29.13 26.77
CA ALA A 153 -29.65 -30.57 27.08
C ALA A 153 -30.83 -30.95 27.99
N LYS A 154 -31.10 -30.16 29.04
CA LYS A 154 -32.16 -30.45 30.02
C LYS A 154 -33.56 -30.10 29.51
N HIS A 155 -33.67 -28.99 28.77
CA HIS A 155 -34.95 -28.41 28.36
C HIS A 155 -35.17 -28.45 26.85
N ALA A 156 -34.64 -29.47 26.19
CA ALA A 156 -34.71 -29.59 24.72
C ALA A 156 -36.14 -29.59 24.16
N ALA A 157 -37.09 -30.16 24.90
CA ALA A 157 -38.50 -30.28 24.53
C ALA A 157 -39.38 -29.15 25.09
N SER A 158 -38.79 -28.14 25.75
CA SER A 158 -39.54 -27.01 26.28
C SER A 158 -39.96 -26.06 25.14
N ASP A 159 -41.20 -25.58 25.18
CA ASP A 159 -41.73 -24.55 24.26
C ASP A 159 -41.27 -23.13 24.64
N SER A 160 -40.39 -22.99 25.63
CA SER A 160 -39.88 -21.68 26.04
C SER A 160 -39.09 -21.01 24.92
N LYS A 161 -39.38 -19.73 24.67
CA LYS A 161 -38.63 -18.88 23.71
C LYS A 161 -37.11 -18.87 23.99
N TRP A 162 -36.71 -19.11 25.23
CA TRP A 162 -35.32 -19.12 25.65
C TRP A 162 -34.53 -20.32 25.13
N VAL A 163 -35.17 -21.41 24.72
CA VAL A 163 -34.48 -22.56 24.12
C VAL A 163 -33.89 -22.16 22.77
N ALA A 164 -34.69 -21.54 21.90
CA ALA A 164 -34.19 -21.04 20.61
C ALA A 164 -33.18 -19.90 20.82
N GLU A 165 -33.47 -18.95 21.71
CA GLU A 165 -32.54 -17.86 22.00
C GLU A 165 -31.19 -18.39 22.52
N ALA A 166 -31.18 -19.31 23.48
CA ALA A 166 -29.96 -19.94 24.00
C ALA A 166 -29.16 -20.64 22.89
N ALA A 167 -29.83 -21.41 22.03
CA ALA A 167 -29.18 -22.11 20.91
C ALA A 167 -28.47 -21.13 19.96
N TYR A 168 -29.08 -19.99 19.69
CA TYR A 168 -28.46 -18.94 18.90
C TYR A 168 -27.30 -18.25 19.65
N GLN A 169 -27.50 -17.89 20.92
CA GLN A 169 -26.51 -17.17 21.74
C GLN A 169 -25.22 -17.98 21.99
N VAL A 170 -25.27 -19.32 21.94
CA VAL A 170 -24.07 -20.16 21.94
C VAL A 170 -23.08 -19.75 20.83
N SER A 171 -23.56 -19.30 19.66
CA SER A 171 -22.69 -18.83 18.58
C SER A 171 -21.85 -17.62 18.98
N ARG A 172 -22.40 -16.71 19.81
CA ARG A 172 -21.70 -15.51 20.31
C ARG A 172 -20.54 -15.88 21.23
N THR A 173 -20.59 -17.04 21.89
CA THR A 173 -19.46 -17.55 22.68
C THR A 173 -18.26 -17.97 21.84
N TRP A 174 -18.44 -18.08 20.51
CA TRP A 174 -17.38 -18.29 19.52
C TRP A 174 -17.09 -16.99 18.74
N ARG A 175 -17.48 -15.84 19.30
CA ARG A 175 -17.26 -14.49 18.75
C ARG A 175 -17.85 -14.25 17.36
N ILE A 176 -18.78 -15.10 16.92
CA ILE A 176 -19.51 -14.92 15.67
C ILE A 176 -20.23 -13.55 15.70
N PRO A 177 -20.12 -12.71 14.64
CA PRO A 177 -19.59 -13.01 13.32
C PRO A 177 -18.11 -12.62 13.09
N ALA A 178 -17.36 -12.30 14.14
CA ALA A 178 -15.94 -11.93 14.06
C ALA A 178 -15.05 -12.90 14.85
N PRO A 179 -14.98 -14.20 14.46
CA PRO A 179 -14.14 -15.19 15.13
C PRO A 179 -12.65 -14.86 14.98
N GLU A 180 -11.85 -15.10 16.02
CA GLU A 180 -10.41 -14.80 16.03
C GLU A 180 -9.58 -15.91 15.35
N SER A 181 -10.12 -17.13 15.27
CA SER A 181 -9.45 -18.27 14.65
C SER A 181 -10.37 -19.11 13.76
N ASP A 182 -9.77 -19.99 12.95
CA ASP A 182 -10.51 -20.93 12.10
C ASP A 182 -11.22 -22.03 12.93
N GLU A 183 -10.69 -22.38 14.10
CA GLU A 183 -11.39 -23.28 15.02
C GLU A 183 -12.66 -22.62 15.59
N GLU A 184 -12.58 -21.36 15.99
CA GLU A 184 -13.75 -20.60 16.45
C GLU A 184 -14.79 -20.43 15.35
N LEU A 185 -14.36 -20.11 14.13
CA LEU A 185 -15.24 -20.08 12.96
C LEU A 185 -15.95 -21.42 12.78
N SER A 186 -15.20 -22.51 12.73
CA SER A 186 -15.76 -23.85 12.47
C SER A 186 -16.77 -24.25 13.55
N ALA A 187 -16.46 -23.98 14.82
CA ALA A 187 -17.36 -24.27 15.93
C ALA A 187 -18.61 -23.38 15.91
N GLY A 188 -18.47 -22.09 15.63
CA GLY A 188 -19.59 -21.15 15.53
C GLY A 188 -20.51 -21.44 14.34
N VAL A 189 -19.95 -21.80 13.18
CA VAL A 189 -20.69 -22.27 12.00
C VAL A 189 -21.51 -23.50 12.34
N ALA A 190 -20.92 -24.50 13.00
CA ALA A 190 -21.63 -25.71 13.40
C ALA A 190 -22.83 -25.42 14.33
N VAL A 191 -22.68 -24.45 15.24
CA VAL A 191 -23.77 -24.00 16.14
C VAL A 191 -24.90 -23.35 15.33
N LEU A 192 -24.59 -22.46 14.39
CA LEU A 192 -25.60 -21.77 13.59
C LEU A 192 -26.29 -22.69 12.58
N GLU A 193 -25.59 -23.64 11.97
CA GLU A 193 -26.20 -24.69 11.13
C GLU A 193 -27.18 -25.55 11.92
N ALA A 194 -26.76 -26.01 13.11
CA ALA A 194 -27.63 -26.78 14.01
C ALA A 194 -28.86 -25.98 14.44
N PHE A 195 -28.70 -24.66 14.67
CA PHE A 195 -29.81 -23.76 14.95
C PHE A 195 -30.82 -23.71 13.78
N VAL A 196 -30.34 -23.45 12.56
CA VAL A 196 -31.20 -23.34 11.36
C VAL A 196 -31.89 -24.67 11.06
N GLN A 197 -31.22 -25.80 11.28
CA GLN A 197 -31.82 -27.12 11.11
C GLN A 197 -32.93 -27.40 12.14
N ARG A 198 -32.72 -27.02 13.39
CA ARG A 198 -33.68 -27.28 14.48
C ARG A 198 -34.83 -26.28 14.53
N PHE A 199 -34.58 -25.02 14.16
CA PHE A 199 -35.53 -23.92 14.25
C PHE A 199 -35.68 -23.17 12.92
N PRO A 200 -36.02 -23.85 11.81
CA PRO A 200 -35.97 -23.26 10.47
C PRO A 200 -36.91 -22.06 10.28
N ASP A 201 -38.07 -22.05 10.94
CA ASP A 201 -39.09 -20.99 10.81
C ASP A 201 -38.91 -19.86 11.84
N HIS A 202 -37.97 -20.01 12.78
CA HIS A 202 -37.72 -19.04 13.83
C HIS A 202 -37.16 -17.73 13.24
N GLN A 203 -37.50 -16.59 13.85
CA GLN A 203 -37.09 -15.27 13.40
C GLN A 203 -35.55 -15.09 13.31
N LEU A 204 -34.80 -15.82 14.14
CA LEU A 204 -33.32 -15.79 14.13
C LEU A 204 -32.68 -16.70 13.09
N ALA A 205 -33.44 -17.50 12.33
CA ALA A 205 -32.85 -18.42 11.36
C ALA A 205 -32.22 -17.67 10.18
N SER A 206 -32.89 -16.64 9.66
CA SER A 206 -32.34 -15.74 8.63
C SER A 206 -31.12 -14.99 9.15
N LYS A 207 -31.20 -14.46 10.38
CA LYS A 207 -30.07 -13.82 11.05
C LYS A 207 -28.87 -14.76 11.23
N SER A 208 -29.11 -16.02 11.57
CA SER A 208 -28.07 -17.05 11.72
C SER A 208 -27.34 -17.30 10.41
N LEU A 209 -28.08 -17.41 9.29
CA LEU A 209 -27.47 -17.58 7.97
C LEU A 209 -26.63 -16.35 7.57
N LEU A 210 -27.09 -15.15 7.89
CA LEU A 210 -26.34 -13.92 7.65
C LEU A 210 -25.07 -13.83 8.52
N ASP A 211 -25.17 -14.12 9.83
CA ASP A 211 -24.03 -14.16 10.75
C ASP A 211 -22.99 -15.20 10.29
N LEU A 212 -23.44 -16.36 9.82
CA LEU A 212 -22.58 -17.42 9.28
C LEU A 212 -21.82 -16.95 8.04
N ALA A 213 -22.53 -16.33 7.09
CA ALA A 213 -21.89 -15.76 5.89
C ALA A 213 -20.91 -14.62 6.23
N ALA A 214 -21.30 -13.72 7.14
CA ALA A 214 -20.44 -12.63 7.62
C ALA A 214 -19.17 -13.16 8.31
N SER A 215 -19.28 -14.27 9.05
CA SER A 215 -18.13 -14.93 9.70
C SER A 215 -17.13 -15.47 8.69
N ASN A 216 -17.62 -16.11 7.62
CA ASN A 216 -16.77 -16.59 6.54
C ASN A 216 -16.10 -15.43 5.80
N MET A 217 -16.82 -14.33 5.54
CA MET A 217 -16.24 -13.11 4.97
C MET A 217 -15.15 -12.51 5.88
N HIS A 218 -15.38 -12.46 7.19
CA HIS A 218 -14.41 -11.95 8.15
C HIS A 218 -13.09 -12.75 8.14
N ARG A 219 -13.17 -14.06 7.93
CA ARG A 219 -12.02 -14.97 7.82
C ARG A 219 -11.46 -15.10 6.41
N GLY A 220 -11.91 -14.28 5.45
CA GLY A 220 -11.40 -14.29 4.08
C GLY A 220 -11.81 -15.53 3.27
N ARG A 221 -12.99 -16.11 3.57
CA ARG A 221 -13.58 -17.26 2.87
C ARG A 221 -14.81 -16.86 2.05
N PRO A 222 -14.64 -16.08 0.97
CA PRO A 222 -15.77 -15.56 0.20
C PRO A 222 -16.58 -16.66 -0.52
N GLU A 223 -15.98 -17.79 -0.87
CA GLU A 223 -16.66 -18.93 -1.49
C GLU A 223 -17.68 -19.55 -0.55
N ASP A 224 -17.27 -19.85 0.69
CA ASP A 224 -18.14 -20.39 1.74
C ASP A 224 -19.27 -19.41 2.07
N ALA A 225 -18.95 -18.12 2.16
CA ALA A 225 -19.95 -17.07 2.37
C ALA A 225 -20.98 -17.01 1.24
N ALA A 226 -20.53 -17.05 -0.02
CA ALA A 226 -21.42 -17.04 -1.18
C ALA A 226 -22.34 -18.27 -1.22
N ALA A 227 -21.83 -19.46 -0.88
CA ALA A 227 -22.64 -20.68 -0.81
C ALA A 227 -23.80 -20.54 0.20
N VAL A 228 -23.50 -20.01 1.38
CA VAL A 228 -24.48 -19.80 2.46
C VAL A 228 -25.53 -18.76 2.05
N LEU A 229 -25.09 -17.65 1.46
CA LEU A 229 -25.97 -16.57 1.02
C LEU A 229 -26.87 -16.99 -0.15
N ASN A 230 -26.36 -17.78 -1.09
CA ASN A 230 -27.18 -18.36 -2.15
C ASN A 230 -28.25 -19.29 -1.59
N ARG A 231 -27.90 -20.17 -0.63
CA ARG A 231 -28.88 -21.03 0.05
C ARG A 231 -29.92 -20.20 0.79
N PHE A 232 -29.50 -19.15 1.49
CA PHE A 232 -30.39 -18.24 2.20
C PHE A 232 -31.39 -17.53 1.27
N LEU A 233 -30.90 -16.97 0.16
CA LEU A 233 -31.72 -16.21 -0.79
C LEU A 233 -32.61 -17.09 -1.69
N ALA A 234 -32.25 -18.35 -1.89
CA ALA A 234 -33.05 -19.31 -2.65
C ALA A 234 -34.25 -19.85 -1.84
N ASP A 235 -34.17 -19.82 -0.51
CA ASP A 235 -35.19 -20.36 0.37
C ASP A 235 -36.37 -19.40 0.54
N GLN A 236 -37.55 -19.81 0.03
CA GLN A 236 -38.76 -18.99 0.05
C GLN A 236 -39.28 -18.68 1.46
N ARG A 237 -38.89 -19.46 2.47
CA ARG A 237 -39.22 -19.17 3.89
C ARG A 237 -38.62 -17.84 4.36
N TYR A 238 -37.55 -17.39 3.70
CA TYR A 238 -36.82 -16.20 4.09
C TYR A 238 -36.99 -15.01 3.14
N ALA A 239 -37.72 -15.15 2.03
CA ALA A 239 -37.79 -14.14 0.97
C ALA A 239 -38.23 -12.73 1.45
N GLY A 240 -39.02 -12.65 2.52
CA GLY A 240 -39.51 -11.39 3.12
C GLY A 240 -38.82 -10.99 4.43
N ARG A 241 -37.70 -11.61 4.81
CA ARG A 241 -37.00 -11.31 6.07
C ARG A 241 -36.18 -10.03 5.98
N GLU A 242 -35.97 -9.36 7.10
CA GLU A 242 -35.24 -8.08 7.18
C GLU A 242 -33.76 -8.21 6.79
N GLU A 243 -33.19 -9.42 6.87
CA GLU A 243 -31.78 -9.68 6.55
C GLU A 243 -31.52 -9.84 5.04
N VAL A 244 -32.57 -9.96 4.24
CA VAL A 244 -32.47 -10.21 2.79
C VAL A 244 -31.68 -9.10 2.03
N PRO A 245 -31.87 -7.79 2.29
CA PRO A 245 -31.06 -6.75 1.68
C PRO A 245 -29.57 -6.89 2.04
N ALA A 246 -29.27 -7.08 3.32
CA ALA A 246 -27.89 -7.25 3.80
C ALA A 246 -27.22 -8.49 3.18
N ALA A 247 -27.95 -9.58 3.02
CA ALA A 247 -27.44 -10.78 2.35
C ALA A 247 -27.14 -10.57 0.87
N ARG A 248 -27.99 -9.86 0.12
CA ARG A 248 -27.69 -9.53 -1.29
C ARG A 248 -26.46 -8.64 -1.41
N HIS A 249 -26.35 -7.64 -0.54
CA HIS A 249 -25.17 -6.78 -0.50
C HIS A 249 -23.89 -7.56 -0.20
N LEU A 250 -23.93 -8.43 0.81
CA LEU A 250 -22.79 -9.28 1.19
C LEU A 250 -22.44 -10.30 0.10
N LEU A 251 -23.44 -10.82 -0.62
CA LEU A 251 -23.24 -11.76 -1.72
C LEU A 251 -22.47 -11.11 -2.87
N GLY A 252 -22.82 -9.88 -3.22
CA GLY A 252 -22.07 -9.12 -4.22
C GLY A 252 -20.61 -8.91 -3.80
N ARG A 253 -20.36 -8.58 -2.52
CA ARG A 253 -19.00 -8.47 -1.97
C ARG A 253 -18.24 -9.79 -2.06
N ALA A 254 -18.89 -10.90 -1.69
CA ALA A 254 -18.31 -12.23 -1.76
C ALA A 254 -17.91 -12.60 -3.21
N TYR A 255 -18.76 -12.31 -4.19
CA TYR A 255 -18.45 -12.55 -5.60
C TYR A 255 -17.34 -11.64 -6.13
N ARG A 256 -17.32 -10.36 -5.73
CA ARG A 256 -16.23 -9.44 -6.13
C ARG A 256 -14.87 -9.92 -5.62
N LEU A 257 -14.78 -10.40 -4.37
CA LEU A 257 -13.55 -10.98 -3.82
C LEU A 257 -13.10 -12.25 -4.57
N GLN A 258 -14.05 -13.01 -5.14
CA GLN A 258 -13.77 -14.15 -6.01
C GLN A 258 -13.40 -13.75 -7.46
N LYS A 259 -13.32 -12.44 -7.78
CA LYS A 259 -13.22 -11.90 -9.14
C LYS A 259 -14.37 -12.32 -10.08
N LYS A 260 -15.50 -12.76 -9.52
CA LYS A 260 -16.74 -13.09 -10.24
C LYS A 260 -17.57 -11.82 -10.42
N PHE A 261 -17.08 -10.91 -11.26
CA PHE A 261 -17.60 -9.55 -11.34
C PHE A 261 -19.04 -9.49 -11.88
N ASP A 262 -19.40 -10.33 -12.84
CA ASP A 262 -20.76 -10.36 -13.40
C ASP A 262 -21.79 -10.79 -12.36
N GLU A 263 -21.48 -11.82 -11.56
CA GLU A 263 -22.33 -12.28 -10.46
C GLU A 263 -22.42 -11.23 -9.35
N ALA A 264 -21.31 -10.53 -9.05
CA ALA A 264 -21.28 -9.44 -8.08
C ALA A 264 -22.21 -8.29 -8.50
N LEU A 265 -22.07 -7.82 -9.74
CA LEU A 265 -22.89 -6.77 -10.32
C LEU A 265 -24.36 -7.18 -10.39
N THR A 266 -24.65 -8.45 -10.70
CA THR A 266 -26.01 -8.98 -10.72
C THR A 266 -26.64 -8.92 -9.32
N ALA A 267 -25.94 -9.39 -8.30
CA ALA A 267 -26.43 -9.37 -6.92
C ALA A 267 -26.70 -7.95 -6.42
N TRP A 268 -25.80 -7.00 -6.69
CA TRP A 268 -25.97 -5.61 -6.27
C TRP A 268 -27.02 -4.85 -7.08
N ARG A 269 -27.12 -5.08 -8.40
CA ARG A 269 -28.20 -4.47 -9.20
C ARG A 269 -29.58 -4.96 -8.76
N ASP A 270 -29.71 -6.25 -8.43
CA ASP A 270 -30.94 -6.80 -7.84
C ASP A 270 -31.28 -6.14 -6.50
N TYR A 271 -30.27 -5.92 -5.65
CA TYR A 271 -30.41 -5.19 -4.40
C TYR A 271 -30.88 -3.74 -4.63
N LEU A 272 -30.21 -2.99 -5.51
CA LEU A 272 -30.52 -1.57 -5.77
C LEU A 272 -31.93 -1.38 -6.34
N ALA A 273 -32.41 -2.35 -7.13
CA ALA A 273 -33.75 -2.33 -7.69
C ALA A 273 -34.85 -2.68 -6.67
N LYS A 274 -34.60 -3.64 -5.79
CA LYS A 274 -35.60 -4.16 -4.83
C LYS A 274 -35.64 -3.40 -3.51
N HIS A 275 -34.56 -2.73 -3.13
CA HIS A 275 -34.41 -2.06 -1.83
C HIS A 275 -33.98 -0.58 -1.96
N PRO A 276 -34.72 0.27 -2.70
CA PRO A 276 -34.32 1.65 -2.98
C PRO A 276 -34.27 2.58 -1.75
N ALA A 277 -34.90 2.18 -0.63
CA ALA A 277 -34.94 2.95 0.61
C ALA A 277 -34.00 2.39 1.72
N ASP A 278 -33.21 1.35 1.42
CA ASP A 278 -32.28 0.78 2.40
C ASP A 278 -31.09 1.71 2.65
N LYS A 279 -30.62 1.76 3.90
CA LYS A 279 -29.49 2.60 4.32
C LYS A 279 -28.18 2.33 3.57
N ALA A 280 -27.98 1.10 3.07
CA ALA A 280 -26.77 0.71 2.35
C ALA A 280 -26.91 0.91 0.82
N TRP A 281 -27.96 1.59 0.33
CA TRP A 281 -28.16 1.84 -1.09
C TRP A 281 -27.00 2.59 -1.74
N SER A 282 -26.60 3.74 -1.17
CA SER A 282 -25.52 4.56 -1.71
C SER A 282 -24.16 3.85 -1.66
N GLU A 283 -23.90 3.09 -0.59
CA GLU A 283 -22.71 2.25 -0.46
C GLU A 283 -22.69 1.16 -1.54
N THR A 284 -23.82 0.49 -1.77
CA THR A 284 -23.93 -0.57 -2.78
C THR A 284 -23.79 -0.01 -4.20
N LEU A 285 -24.33 1.18 -4.48
CA LEU A 285 -24.13 1.82 -5.77
C LEU A 285 -22.63 2.11 -6.00
N ARG A 286 -21.91 2.57 -4.97
CA ARG A 286 -20.46 2.77 -5.06
C ARG A 286 -19.73 1.46 -5.36
N GLU A 287 -20.07 0.36 -4.69
CA GLU A 287 -19.49 -0.96 -4.99
C GLU A 287 -19.73 -1.38 -6.44
N VAL A 288 -20.91 -1.09 -7.02
CA VAL A 288 -21.19 -1.34 -8.45
C VAL A 288 -20.26 -0.52 -9.34
N ILE A 289 -20.13 0.78 -9.09
CA ILE A 289 -19.26 1.68 -9.87
C ILE A 289 -17.81 1.21 -9.77
N ASP A 290 -17.33 0.93 -8.57
CA ASP A 290 -15.96 0.48 -8.33
C ASP A 290 -15.67 -0.85 -9.01
N THR A 291 -16.64 -1.75 -9.04
CA THR A 291 -16.50 -3.05 -9.73
C THR A 291 -16.46 -2.87 -11.24
N GLU A 292 -17.32 -2.01 -11.81
CA GLU A 292 -17.29 -1.70 -13.25
C GLU A 292 -15.93 -1.11 -13.67
N TYR A 293 -15.30 -0.30 -12.82
CA TYR A 293 -13.93 0.19 -13.03
C TYR A 293 -12.88 -0.93 -12.95
N MET A 294 -12.95 -1.78 -11.91
CA MET A 294 -12.01 -2.88 -11.68
C MET A 294 -12.00 -3.91 -12.83
N ILE A 295 -13.13 -4.15 -13.50
CA ILE A 295 -13.18 -5.04 -14.67
C ILE A 295 -12.22 -4.53 -15.77
N GLY A 296 -12.22 -3.22 -16.02
CA GLY A 296 -11.31 -2.62 -17.00
C GLY A 296 -9.84 -2.70 -16.57
N GLU A 297 -9.56 -2.54 -15.27
CA GLU A 297 -8.20 -2.71 -14.73
C GLU A 297 -7.68 -4.14 -14.94
N GLU A 298 -8.48 -5.15 -14.61
CA GLU A 298 -8.10 -6.56 -14.77
C GLU A 298 -7.89 -6.92 -16.25
N GLN A 299 -8.75 -6.41 -17.14
CA GLN A 299 -8.58 -6.58 -18.59
C GLN A 299 -7.28 -5.93 -19.09
N ALA A 300 -6.96 -4.71 -18.63
CA ALA A 300 -5.74 -4.01 -19.02
C ALA A 300 -4.48 -4.75 -18.50
N GLN A 301 -4.51 -5.25 -17.26
CA GLN A 301 -3.41 -6.05 -16.69
C GLN A 301 -3.23 -7.39 -17.42
N ALA A 302 -4.31 -7.98 -17.92
CA ALA A 302 -4.28 -9.18 -18.77
C ALA A 302 -3.92 -8.88 -20.24
N GLU A 303 -3.49 -7.64 -20.55
CA GLU A 303 -3.15 -7.14 -21.90
C GLU A 303 -4.30 -7.22 -22.91
N GLN A 304 -5.54 -7.37 -22.43
CA GLN A 304 -6.77 -7.36 -23.24
C GLN A 304 -7.20 -5.92 -23.53
N TYR A 305 -6.31 -5.13 -24.14
CA TYR A 305 -6.47 -3.68 -24.27
C TYR A 305 -7.72 -3.23 -25.02
N ALA A 306 -8.17 -4.01 -26.01
CA ALA A 306 -9.42 -3.71 -26.72
C ALA A 306 -10.65 -3.83 -25.80
N ALA A 307 -10.72 -4.91 -25.00
CA ALA A 307 -11.78 -5.12 -24.03
C ALA A 307 -11.72 -4.07 -22.92
N ALA A 308 -10.52 -3.77 -22.39
CA ALA A 308 -10.33 -2.75 -21.37
C ALA A 308 -10.81 -1.37 -21.85
N ARG A 309 -10.44 -0.98 -23.08
CA ARG A 309 -10.89 0.28 -23.69
C ARG A 309 -12.42 0.31 -23.85
N GLU A 310 -13.05 -0.79 -24.27
CA GLU A 310 -14.51 -0.87 -24.39
C GLU A 310 -15.19 -0.70 -23.03
N THR A 311 -14.77 -1.47 -22.03
CA THR A 311 -15.30 -1.43 -20.66
C THR A 311 -15.18 -0.03 -20.06
N TRP A 312 -13.99 0.57 -20.12
CA TRP A 312 -13.77 1.90 -19.57
C TRP A 312 -14.42 3.02 -20.40
N SER A 313 -14.60 2.86 -21.71
CA SER A 313 -15.37 3.81 -22.51
C SER A 313 -16.85 3.82 -22.10
N ALA A 314 -17.42 2.63 -21.84
CA ALA A 314 -18.77 2.51 -21.30
C ALA A 314 -18.85 3.13 -19.89
N PHE A 315 -17.84 2.91 -19.05
CA PHE A 315 -17.73 3.52 -17.73
C PHE A 315 -17.75 5.05 -17.81
N LEU A 316 -16.89 5.67 -18.64
CA LEU A 316 -16.83 7.12 -18.82
C LEU A 316 -18.14 7.71 -19.37
N THR A 317 -18.86 6.95 -20.18
CA THR A 317 -20.17 7.38 -20.71
C THR A 317 -21.23 7.39 -19.61
N LYS A 318 -21.19 6.39 -18.72
CA LYS A 318 -22.16 6.21 -17.64
C LYS A 318 -21.86 7.09 -16.43
N TYR A 319 -20.58 7.35 -16.14
CA TYR A 319 -20.09 8.11 -14.99
C TYR A 319 -19.12 9.23 -15.41
N PRO A 320 -19.57 10.21 -16.21
CA PRO A 320 -18.70 11.25 -16.78
C PRO A 320 -18.06 12.19 -15.76
N LEU A 321 -18.53 12.18 -14.51
CA LEU A 321 -18.03 12.99 -13.39
C LEU A 321 -17.24 12.16 -12.37
N ASP A 322 -16.95 10.88 -12.64
CA ASP A 322 -16.14 10.07 -11.73
C ASP A 322 -14.69 10.58 -11.73
N ASP A 323 -14.10 10.70 -10.53
CA ASP A 323 -12.76 11.25 -10.33
C ASP A 323 -11.66 10.41 -11.01
N ARG A 324 -11.95 9.15 -11.37
CA ARG A 324 -11.03 8.28 -12.13
C ARG A 324 -11.02 8.56 -13.63
N SER A 325 -11.86 9.45 -14.12
CA SER A 325 -11.95 9.74 -15.57
C SER A 325 -10.62 10.17 -16.21
N PRO A 326 -9.82 11.09 -15.60
CA PRO A 326 -8.51 11.45 -16.12
C PRO A 326 -7.56 10.25 -16.16
N ARG A 327 -7.61 9.38 -15.14
CA ARG A 327 -6.77 8.18 -15.07
C ARG A 327 -7.09 7.20 -16.20
N ILE A 328 -8.36 6.94 -16.47
CA ILE A 328 -8.79 6.10 -17.59
C ILE A 328 -8.24 6.63 -18.93
N LEU A 329 -8.37 7.94 -19.17
CA LEU A 329 -7.87 8.53 -20.43
C LEU A 329 -6.34 8.48 -20.53
N TYR A 330 -5.62 8.58 -19.41
CA TYR A 330 -4.18 8.35 -19.38
C TYR A 330 -3.84 6.90 -19.76
N ASP A 331 -4.57 5.95 -19.17
CA ASP A 331 -4.36 4.52 -19.42
C ASP A 331 -4.68 4.15 -20.88
N PHE A 332 -5.61 4.84 -21.55
CA PHE A 332 -5.85 4.69 -22.99
C PHE A 332 -4.60 4.94 -23.83
N GLY A 333 -3.89 6.03 -23.58
CA GLY A 333 -2.62 6.33 -24.26
C GLY A 333 -1.50 5.36 -23.85
N HIS A 334 -1.44 5.00 -22.57
CA HIS A 334 -0.45 4.03 -22.08
C HIS A 334 -0.62 2.64 -22.71
N MET A 335 -1.85 2.15 -22.86
CA MET A 335 -2.13 0.88 -23.56
C MET A 335 -1.69 0.92 -25.04
N ASN A 336 -1.84 2.05 -25.72
CA ASN A 336 -1.34 2.21 -27.09
C ASN A 336 0.19 2.30 -27.13
N PHE A 337 0.80 2.98 -26.17
CA PHE A 337 2.26 3.03 -26.02
C PHE A 337 2.87 1.63 -25.84
N GLN A 338 2.27 0.78 -25.00
CA GLN A 338 2.73 -0.61 -24.82
C GLN A 338 2.59 -1.47 -26.07
N GLN A 339 1.68 -1.12 -26.97
CA GLN A 339 1.51 -1.76 -28.28
C GLN A 339 2.36 -1.09 -29.38
N GLU A 340 3.26 -0.17 -29.02
CA GLU A 340 4.07 0.63 -29.95
C GLU A 340 3.27 1.48 -30.96
N LYS A 341 2.00 1.75 -30.65
CA LYS A 341 1.10 2.60 -31.43
C LYS A 341 1.27 4.06 -31.03
N TRP A 342 2.41 4.64 -31.45
CA TRP A 342 2.86 5.96 -31.00
C TRP A 342 1.87 7.08 -31.32
N SER A 343 1.32 7.09 -32.54
CA SER A 343 0.39 8.14 -32.98
C SER A 343 -0.92 8.11 -32.19
N GLU A 344 -1.46 6.93 -31.95
CA GLU A 344 -2.68 6.71 -31.19
C GLU A 344 -2.46 7.02 -29.70
N ALA A 345 -1.30 6.65 -29.14
CA ALA A 345 -0.94 6.99 -27.77
C ALA A 345 -0.89 8.52 -27.55
N ILE A 346 -0.26 9.23 -28.48
CA ILE A 346 -0.21 10.70 -28.47
C ILE A 346 -1.64 11.27 -28.53
N ALA A 347 -2.47 10.80 -29.45
CA ALA A 347 -3.83 11.29 -29.61
C ALA A 347 -4.69 11.12 -28.33
N ASP A 348 -4.59 9.98 -27.65
CA ASP A 348 -5.32 9.75 -26.40
C ASP A 348 -4.82 10.67 -25.27
N TRP A 349 -3.50 10.86 -25.14
CA TRP A 349 -2.94 11.78 -24.13
C TRP A 349 -3.23 13.26 -24.44
N GLU A 350 -3.32 13.64 -25.71
CA GLU A 350 -3.76 14.98 -26.11
C GLU A 350 -5.23 15.20 -25.73
N GLN A 351 -6.08 14.18 -25.92
CA GLN A 351 -7.47 14.22 -25.49
C GLN A 351 -7.58 14.41 -23.97
N LEU A 352 -6.76 13.68 -23.20
CA LEU A 352 -6.67 13.84 -21.75
C LEU A 352 -6.28 15.28 -21.37
N ALA A 353 -5.18 15.80 -21.93
CA ALA A 353 -4.69 17.14 -21.62
C ALA A 353 -5.70 18.23 -22.01
N SER A 354 -6.48 18.01 -23.08
CA SER A 354 -7.54 18.92 -23.48
C SER A 354 -8.76 18.89 -22.55
N LYS A 355 -9.16 17.72 -22.06
CA LYS A 355 -10.35 17.56 -21.21
C LYS A 355 -10.09 17.88 -19.73
N TYR A 356 -8.90 17.55 -19.24
CA TYR A 356 -8.54 17.63 -17.82
C TYR A 356 -7.19 18.33 -17.60
N PRO A 357 -6.98 19.55 -18.11
CA PRO A 357 -5.66 20.23 -18.14
C PRO A 357 -5.01 20.42 -16.76
N GLU A 358 -5.82 20.51 -15.69
CA GLU A 358 -5.36 20.77 -14.33
C GLU A 358 -5.02 19.51 -13.53
N THR A 359 -5.04 18.33 -14.16
CA THR A 359 -4.79 17.05 -13.47
C THR A 359 -3.33 16.62 -13.54
N ASN A 360 -2.90 15.84 -12.56
CA ASN A 360 -1.57 15.23 -12.57
C ASN A 360 -1.43 14.27 -13.76
N GLU A 361 -2.50 13.56 -14.11
CA GLU A 361 -2.58 12.65 -15.25
C GLU A 361 -2.36 13.40 -16.57
N ALA A 362 -2.94 14.60 -16.75
CA ALA A 362 -2.68 15.43 -17.92
C ALA A 362 -1.22 15.87 -18.02
N SER A 363 -0.61 16.25 -16.88
CA SER A 363 0.81 16.60 -16.83
C SER A 363 1.70 15.41 -17.20
N GLN A 364 1.34 14.21 -16.74
CA GLN A 364 2.00 12.96 -17.11
C GLN A 364 1.79 12.62 -18.59
N GLY A 365 0.58 12.78 -19.13
CA GLY A 365 0.27 12.57 -20.54
C GLY A 365 1.08 13.47 -21.46
N LEU A 366 1.16 14.77 -21.15
CA LEU A 366 1.98 15.74 -21.90
C LEU A 366 3.47 15.39 -21.88
N TYR A 367 3.99 14.97 -20.72
CA TYR A 367 5.36 14.48 -20.62
C TYR A 367 5.59 13.24 -21.50
N MET A 368 4.68 12.27 -21.46
CA MET A 368 4.76 11.06 -22.27
C MET A 368 4.67 11.34 -23.77
N ILE A 369 3.86 12.31 -24.20
CA ILE A 369 3.85 12.79 -25.60
C ILE A 369 5.24 13.32 -25.97
N GLY A 370 5.82 14.20 -25.14
CA GLY A 370 7.17 14.74 -25.37
C GLY A 370 8.22 13.64 -25.46
N PHE A 371 8.15 12.65 -24.58
CA PHE A 371 9.05 11.49 -24.56
C PHE A 371 8.93 10.64 -25.83
N VAL A 372 7.72 10.32 -26.28
CA VAL A 372 7.50 9.55 -27.51
C VAL A 372 8.02 10.32 -28.73
N LEU A 373 7.75 11.62 -28.81
CA LEU A 373 8.25 12.48 -29.88
C LEU A 373 9.79 12.51 -29.91
N GLU A 374 10.44 12.57 -28.75
CA GLU A 374 11.90 12.59 -28.64
C GLU A 374 12.53 11.24 -28.96
N GLU A 375 12.16 10.20 -28.21
CA GLU A 375 12.90 8.94 -28.15
C GLU A 375 12.42 7.90 -29.18
N LYS A 376 11.16 8.01 -29.66
CA LYS A 376 10.58 7.05 -30.60
C LYS A 376 10.43 7.60 -32.02
N LEU A 377 10.09 8.89 -32.14
CA LEU A 377 9.83 9.51 -33.45
C LEU A 377 10.93 10.46 -33.92
N GLY A 378 11.87 10.86 -33.05
CA GLY A 378 12.96 11.79 -33.40
C GLY A 378 12.50 13.21 -33.74
N LYS A 379 11.27 13.57 -33.36
CA LYS A 379 10.64 14.88 -33.60
C LYS A 379 10.96 15.83 -32.44
N LEU A 380 12.21 16.28 -32.37
CA LEU A 380 12.74 17.00 -31.20
C LEU A 380 12.09 18.37 -30.97
N GLU A 381 11.77 19.11 -32.04
CA GLU A 381 11.06 20.38 -31.95
C GLU A 381 9.66 20.20 -31.36
N GLU A 382 8.89 19.24 -31.87
CA GLU A 382 7.54 18.93 -31.39
C GLU A 382 7.61 18.46 -29.93
N SER A 383 8.59 17.61 -29.59
CA SER A 383 8.83 17.15 -28.22
C SER A 383 9.03 18.32 -27.25
N LEU A 384 9.87 19.28 -27.62
CA LEU A 384 10.16 20.46 -26.79
C LEU A 384 8.90 21.28 -26.51
N GLU A 385 8.05 21.48 -27.53
CA GLU A 385 6.79 22.20 -27.36
C GLU A 385 5.84 21.48 -26.40
N GLN A 386 5.85 20.14 -26.35
CA GLN A 386 5.02 19.38 -25.43
C GLN A 386 5.59 19.41 -24.00
N TYR A 387 6.90 19.27 -23.82
CA TYR A 387 7.52 19.43 -22.50
C TYR A 387 7.27 20.81 -21.90
N LYS A 388 7.27 21.88 -22.71
CA LYS A 388 6.96 23.26 -22.25
C LYS A 388 5.54 23.40 -21.69
N LYS A 389 4.59 22.56 -22.14
CA LYS A 389 3.21 22.56 -21.62
C LYS A 389 3.12 21.89 -20.25
N VAL A 390 4.12 21.11 -19.83
CA VAL A 390 4.16 20.46 -18.51
C VAL A 390 4.63 21.48 -17.47
N THR A 391 3.71 22.31 -16.99
CA THR A 391 4.00 23.40 -16.04
C THR A 391 3.79 22.99 -14.58
N GLN A 392 3.09 21.89 -14.33
CA GLN A 392 2.69 21.42 -13.01
C GLN A 392 2.71 19.89 -12.89
N GLY A 393 2.34 19.39 -11.71
CA GLY A 393 2.28 17.96 -11.40
C GLY A 393 3.66 17.31 -11.22
N SER A 394 3.64 16.00 -11.00
CA SER A 394 4.84 15.20 -10.67
C SER A 394 5.91 15.15 -11.76
N HIS A 395 5.55 15.47 -13.01
CA HIS A 395 6.44 15.37 -14.18
C HIS A 395 7.02 16.72 -14.62
N ALA A 396 6.66 17.83 -13.96
CA ALA A 396 7.15 19.17 -14.33
C ALA A 396 8.69 19.26 -14.27
N ASP A 397 9.32 18.68 -13.26
CA ASP A 397 10.78 18.75 -13.13
C ASP A 397 11.50 17.87 -14.15
N GLN A 398 10.93 16.72 -14.49
CA GLN A 398 11.46 15.88 -15.57
C GLN A 398 11.35 16.59 -16.93
N ALA A 399 10.22 17.27 -17.19
CA ALA A 399 10.05 18.07 -18.40
C ALA A 399 11.05 19.23 -18.45
N LYS A 400 11.29 19.95 -17.35
CA LYS A 400 12.32 21.01 -17.27
C LYS A 400 13.72 20.47 -17.56
N GLN A 401 14.06 19.30 -17.02
CA GLN A 401 15.34 18.65 -17.29
C GLN A 401 15.48 18.27 -18.78
N ALA A 402 14.43 17.72 -19.39
CA ALA A 402 14.41 17.40 -20.82
C ALA A 402 14.57 18.67 -21.68
N ILE A 403 13.85 19.75 -21.36
CA ILE A 403 13.99 21.06 -22.02
C ILE A 403 15.43 21.57 -21.90
N ALA A 404 16.00 21.57 -20.69
CA ALA A 404 17.37 22.03 -20.46
C ALA A 404 18.38 21.19 -21.26
N ARG A 405 18.22 19.87 -21.28
CA ARG A 405 19.07 18.94 -22.04
C ARG A 405 18.98 19.17 -23.55
N LEU A 406 17.78 19.37 -24.09
CA LEU A 406 17.55 19.56 -25.53
C LEU A 406 18.05 20.92 -26.02
N THR A 407 17.89 21.96 -25.19
CA THR A 407 18.22 23.35 -25.57
C THR A 407 19.64 23.77 -25.21
N ALA A 408 20.31 23.08 -24.29
CA ALA A 408 21.70 23.37 -23.96
C ALA A 408 22.61 23.17 -25.19
N LYS A 409 23.53 24.12 -25.39
CA LYS A 409 24.67 23.91 -26.27
C LYS A 409 25.61 22.91 -25.60
N SER A 410 26.13 21.96 -26.38
CA SER A 410 27.18 21.06 -25.90
C SER A 410 28.23 20.90 -26.98
N LEU A 411 29.51 20.93 -26.57
CA LEU A 411 30.66 20.73 -27.43
C LEU A 411 31.63 19.82 -26.68
N VAL A 412 31.93 18.67 -27.27
CA VAL A 412 32.90 17.72 -26.75
C VAL A 412 33.76 17.30 -27.93
N ILE A 413 35.08 17.30 -27.75
CA ILE A 413 36.03 16.82 -28.75
C ILE A 413 36.91 15.73 -28.14
N ALA A 414 37.35 14.81 -28.98
CA ALA A 414 38.31 13.78 -28.62
C ALA A 414 39.25 13.50 -29.79
N THR A 415 40.45 13.05 -29.46
CA THR A 415 41.38 12.46 -30.42
C THR A 415 41.54 10.99 -30.06
N ASP A 416 41.03 10.12 -30.93
CA ASP A 416 40.88 8.69 -30.59
C ASP A 416 42.19 7.89 -30.70
N ARG A 417 43.16 8.35 -31.49
CA ARG A 417 44.43 7.66 -31.72
C ARG A 417 45.53 8.56 -32.28
N VAL A 418 46.75 8.02 -32.30
CA VAL A 418 47.86 8.55 -33.10
C VAL A 418 47.64 8.26 -34.58
N PHE A 419 47.83 9.28 -35.41
CA PHE A 419 47.74 9.20 -36.88
C PHE A 419 49.12 8.97 -37.51
N ARG A 420 49.14 8.36 -38.70
CA ARG A 420 50.36 8.17 -39.49
C ARG A 420 50.52 9.26 -40.56
N SER A 421 51.72 9.40 -41.11
CA SER A 421 52.05 10.48 -42.07
C SER A 421 51.33 10.35 -43.41
N ASP A 422 50.82 9.17 -43.75
CA ASP A 422 49.98 8.89 -44.93
C ASP A 422 48.48 9.10 -44.67
N GLU A 423 48.09 9.40 -43.43
CA GLU A 423 46.72 9.70 -43.02
C GLU A 423 46.49 11.20 -42.87
N THR A 424 45.26 11.68 -43.08
CA THR A 424 44.85 13.02 -42.62
C THR A 424 44.35 12.90 -41.18
N PRO A 425 45.02 13.56 -40.21
CA PRO A 425 44.55 13.54 -38.83
C PRO A 425 43.16 14.15 -38.70
N HIS A 426 42.39 13.67 -37.73
CA HIS A 426 41.09 14.25 -37.41
C HIS A 426 40.81 14.18 -35.91
N ILE A 427 39.83 14.95 -35.49
CA ILE A 427 39.25 14.88 -34.15
C ILE A 427 37.77 14.52 -34.26
N THR A 428 37.27 13.76 -33.31
CA THR A 428 35.84 13.46 -33.23
C THR A 428 35.15 14.58 -32.48
N LEU A 429 34.27 15.30 -33.16
CA LEU A 429 33.43 16.37 -32.61
C LEU A 429 32.05 15.81 -32.31
N THR A 430 31.63 15.93 -31.06
CA THR A 430 30.26 15.72 -30.61
C THR A 430 29.63 17.05 -30.22
N ALA A 431 28.63 17.50 -30.98
CA ALA A 431 28.02 18.82 -30.82
C ALA A 431 26.49 18.76 -30.77
N ARG A 432 25.89 19.72 -30.06
CA ARG A 432 24.43 19.97 -30.05
C ARG A 432 24.19 21.48 -30.02
N ASN A 433 23.23 21.96 -30.81
CA ASN A 433 22.87 23.38 -30.93
C ASN A 433 24.04 24.30 -31.34
N ILE A 434 24.98 23.75 -32.12
CA ILE A 434 26.14 24.46 -32.65
C ILE A 434 26.22 24.09 -34.14
N GLU A 435 26.00 25.07 -35.00
CA GLU A 435 25.99 24.89 -36.45
C GLU A 435 27.40 24.95 -37.04
N ASN A 436 28.24 25.83 -36.50
CA ASN A 436 29.61 26.05 -36.94
C ASN A 436 30.54 26.11 -35.74
N VAL A 437 31.76 25.62 -35.92
CA VAL A 437 32.84 25.74 -34.94
C VAL A 437 34.09 26.31 -35.58
N SER A 438 34.82 27.11 -34.82
CA SER A 438 36.14 27.61 -35.18
C SER A 438 37.20 26.64 -34.66
N VAL A 439 38.00 26.08 -35.56
CA VAL A 439 39.08 25.15 -35.26
C VAL A 439 40.39 25.91 -35.34
N ARG A 440 41.13 25.94 -34.24
CA ARG A 440 42.46 26.55 -34.13
C ARG A 440 43.48 25.46 -33.84
N VAL A 441 44.54 25.44 -34.63
CA VAL A 441 45.62 24.46 -34.53
C VAL A 441 46.88 25.17 -34.09
N TYR A 442 47.46 24.68 -33.01
CA TYR A 442 48.71 25.19 -32.43
C TYR A 442 49.75 24.09 -32.48
N ASN A 443 50.83 24.32 -33.19
CA ASN A 443 51.97 23.43 -33.24
C ASN A 443 52.65 23.40 -31.86
N VAL A 444 52.92 22.20 -31.36
CA VAL A 444 53.53 22.03 -30.04
C VAL A 444 54.88 21.36 -30.19
N ASP A 445 55.92 22.05 -29.73
CA ASP A 445 57.22 21.44 -29.50
C ASP A 445 57.14 20.54 -28.26
N LEU A 446 56.74 19.28 -28.50
CA LEU A 446 56.57 18.30 -27.44
C LEU A 446 57.91 17.96 -26.76
N GLN A 447 59.05 18.13 -27.45
CA GLN A 447 60.36 17.92 -26.85
C GLN A 447 60.63 18.97 -25.77
N THR A 448 60.44 20.25 -26.10
CA THR A 448 60.59 21.35 -25.14
C THR A 448 59.58 21.23 -24.00
N TYR A 449 58.33 20.85 -24.31
CA TYR A 449 57.31 20.59 -23.30
C TYR A 449 57.71 19.47 -22.34
N PHE A 450 58.12 18.31 -22.86
CA PHE A 450 58.52 17.15 -22.06
C PHE A 450 59.72 17.45 -21.16
N ARG A 451 60.68 18.26 -21.65
CA ARG A 451 61.83 18.70 -20.83
C ARG A 451 61.43 19.57 -19.64
N LYS A 452 60.40 20.40 -19.80
CA LYS A 452 59.94 21.36 -18.78
C LYS A 452 58.93 20.76 -17.81
N MET A 453 58.02 19.91 -18.32
CA MET A 453 56.91 19.37 -17.55
C MET A 453 57.17 17.94 -17.08
N HIS A 454 58.09 17.20 -17.69
CA HIS A 454 58.41 15.80 -17.39
C HIS A 454 57.25 14.82 -17.60
N PHE A 455 56.14 15.26 -18.19
CA PHE A 455 54.99 14.47 -18.64
C PHE A 455 54.52 14.97 -20.01
N ALA A 456 53.70 14.17 -20.69
CA ALA A 456 53.11 14.52 -21.99
C ALA A 456 51.57 14.61 -21.97
N GLN A 457 50.93 14.33 -20.82
CA GLN A 457 49.48 14.53 -20.58
C GLN A 457 49.19 15.94 -20.01
N GLY A 458 47.97 16.46 -20.09
CA GLY A 458 47.65 17.79 -19.56
C GLY A 458 48.05 18.96 -20.48
N LEU A 459 48.46 18.64 -21.70
CA LEU A 459 48.67 19.60 -22.78
C LEU A 459 47.37 20.34 -23.15
N GLU A 460 46.22 19.70 -22.91
CA GLU A 460 44.86 20.27 -23.02
C GLU A 460 44.59 21.40 -22.00
N GLN A 461 45.42 21.53 -20.96
CA GLN A 461 45.31 22.59 -19.95
C GLN A 461 46.24 23.78 -20.25
N LEU A 462 47.04 23.71 -21.33
CA LEU A 462 47.83 24.85 -21.77
C LEU A 462 46.89 25.96 -22.20
N ASP A 463 47.10 27.15 -21.63
CA ASP A 463 46.42 28.36 -22.06
C ASP A 463 47.01 28.85 -23.40
N VAL A 464 46.65 28.13 -24.47
CA VAL A 464 47.08 28.41 -25.84
C VAL A 464 46.42 29.68 -26.40
N SER A 465 45.53 30.34 -25.65
CA SER A 465 44.86 31.57 -26.05
C SER A 465 45.81 32.79 -26.12
N LEU A 466 47.00 32.70 -25.52
CA LEU A 466 48.00 33.77 -25.47
C LEU A 466 48.96 33.79 -26.68
N ILE A 467 48.84 32.82 -27.59
CA ILE A 467 49.67 32.70 -28.80
C ILE A 467 48.80 32.67 -30.05
N ASP A 468 49.34 33.14 -31.17
CA ASP A 468 48.63 33.08 -32.45
C ASP A 468 48.58 31.61 -32.95
N PRO A 469 47.43 31.13 -33.44
CA PRO A 469 47.32 29.79 -34.00
C PRO A 469 48.05 29.68 -35.34
N ASP A 470 48.68 28.53 -35.58
CA ASP A 470 49.37 28.23 -36.85
C ASP A 470 48.39 28.03 -38.01
N ALA A 471 47.19 27.51 -37.72
CA ALA A 471 46.09 27.44 -38.67
C ALA A 471 44.76 27.71 -37.96
N THR A 472 43.84 28.38 -38.67
CA THR A 472 42.46 28.57 -38.23
C THR A 472 41.53 28.35 -39.41
N PHE A 473 40.46 27.58 -39.19
CA PHE A 473 39.41 27.39 -40.17
C PHE A 473 38.07 27.14 -39.48
N GLU A 474 36.99 27.47 -40.19
CA GLU A 474 35.63 27.18 -39.75
C GLU A 474 35.20 25.80 -40.25
N PHE A 475 34.49 25.05 -39.41
CA PHE A 475 33.91 23.77 -39.75
C PHE A 475 32.40 23.79 -39.49
N ALA A 476 31.62 23.62 -40.55
CA ALA A 476 30.17 23.47 -40.45
C ALA A 476 29.82 22.03 -40.07
N VAL A 477 29.01 21.86 -39.02
CA VAL A 477 28.58 20.54 -38.53
C VAL A 477 27.69 19.89 -39.58
N PRO A 478 28.10 18.76 -40.21
CA PRO A 478 27.35 18.17 -41.30
C PRO A 478 25.97 17.70 -40.85
N GLY A 479 24.93 18.08 -41.60
CA GLY A 479 23.56 17.67 -41.33
C GLY A 479 22.94 18.31 -40.09
N TYR A 480 23.51 19.42 -39.59
CA TYR A 480 23.00 20.15 -38.43
C TYR A 480 21.48 20.37 -38.49
N ALA A 481 20.82 19.99 -37.40
CA ALA A 481 19.43 20.25 -37.09
C ALA A 481 19.33 20.69 -35.63
N ARG A 482 18.36 21.55 -35.31
CA ARG A 482 18.21 22.06 -33.95
C ARG A 482 17.91 20.91 -32.97
N TYR A 483 18.44 21.03 -31.75
CA TYR A 483 18.29 20.10 -30.62
C TYR A 483 18.89 18.70 -30.83
N GLN A 484 19.16 18.31 -32.08
CA GLN A 484 19.80 17.05 -32.40
C GLN A 484 21.27 17.07 -31.98
N LYS A 485 21.72 15.93 -31.46
CA LYS A 485 23.13 15.70 -31.14
C LYS A 485 23.79 15.08 -32.37
N PHE A 486 24.90 15.65 -32.80
CA PHE A 486 25.71 15.19 -33.92
C PHE A 486 27.05 14.68 -33.42
N GLN A 487 27.57 13.67 -34.12
CA GLN A 487 28.92 13.19 -33.97
C GLN A 487 29.53 13.09 -35.37
N CYS A 488 30.67 13.73 -35.57
CA CYS A 488 31.35 13.78 -36.86
C CYS A 488 32.85 13.94 -36.68
N ASP A 489 33.63 13.55 -37.68
CA ASP A 489 35.07 13.75 -37.68
C ASP A 489 35.41 15.08 -38.38
N VAL A 490 36.24 15.87 -37.72
CA VAL A 490 36.76 17.13 -38.22
C VAL A 490 38.18 16.89 -38.70
N PRO A 491 38.45 16.93 -40.02
CA PRO A 491 39.81 16.80 -40.54
C PRO A 491 40.67 17.98 -40.07
N VAL A 492 41.84 17.69 -39.52
CA VAL A 492 42.80 18.68 -39.03
C VAL A 492 44.15 18.44 -39.70
N PRO A 493 44.37 18.96 -40.92
CA PRO A 493 45.67 18.87 -41.57
C PRO A 493 46.69 19.69 -40.78
N LEU A 494 47.82 19.08 -40.43
CA LEU A 494 48.89 19.80 -39.74
C LEU A 494 49.53 20.84 -40.69
N PRO A 495 49.57 22.12 -40.31
CA PRO A 495 50.14 23.17 -41.15
C PRO A 495 51.67 22.98 -41.31
N ALA A 496 52.20 23.48 -42.43
CA ALA A 496 53.65 23.55 -42.64
C ALA A 496 54.31 24.36 -41.50
N PRO A 497 55.54 24.03 -41.07
CA PRO A 497 56.46 23.09 -41.70
C PRO A 497 56.34 21.63 -41.22
N LEU A 498 55.47 21.35 -40.26
CA LEU A 498 55.57 20.11 -39.49
C LEU A 498 55.21 18.87 -40.31
N HIS A 499 54.15 18.88 -41.13
CA HIS A 499 53.64 17.73 -41.94
C HIS A 499 53.43 16.40 -41.17
N SER A 500 53.85 16.35 -39.90
CA SER A 500 53.77 15.32 -38.86
C SER A 500 54.26 15.99 -37.57
N GLY A 501 53.83 15.52 -36.41
CA GLY A 501 54.17 16.09 -35.11
C GLY A 501 52.97 16.15 -34.19
N VAL A 502 53.02 17.09 -33.24
CA VAL A 502 52.01 17.24 -32.19
C VAL A 502 51.40 18.63 -32.30
N ALA A 503 50.07 18.68 -32.25
CA ALA A 503 49.33 19.93 -32.20
C ALA A 503 48.33 19.91 -31.04
N ALA A 504 48.18 21.06 -30.38
CA ALA A 504 46.99 21.33 -29.59
C ALA A 504 45.91 21.85 -30.54
N VAL A 505 44.75 21.21 -30.54
CA VAL A 505 43.61 21.58 -31.37
C VAL A 505 42.51 22.11 -30.46
N THR A 506 42.23 23.40 -30.58
CA THR A 506 41.14 24.05 -29.88
C THR A 506 39.95 24.21 -30.81
N VAL A 507 38.80 23.69 -30.39
CA VAL A 507 37.53 23.88 -31.09
C VAL A 507 36.64 24.76 -30.23
N SER A 508 36.20 25.87 -30.82
CA SER A 508 35.39 26.88 -30.13
C SER A 508 34.10 27.20 -30.89
N SER A 509 33.10 27.60 -30.13
CA SER A 509 31.88 28.28 -30.57
C SER A 509 31.80 29.63 -29.83
N ASP A 510 30.74 30.41 -30.03
CA ASP A 510 30.55 31.70 -29.34
C ASP A 510 30.64 31.61 -27.80
N THR A 511 30.30 30.45 -27.22
CA THR A 511 30.13 30.30 -25.76
C THR A 511 30.83 29.10 -25.16
N LEU A 512 31.39 28.20 -25.98
CA LEU A 512 32.01 26.96 -25.52
C LEU A 512 33.33 26.75 -26.25
N GLU A 513 34.32 26.23 -25.55
CA GLU A 513 35.63 25.89 -26.09
C GLU A 513 36.09 24.57 -25.47
N ALA A 514 36.77 23.75 -26.26
CA ALA A 514 37.45 22.55 -25.81
C ALA A 514 38.77 22.39 -26.57
N THR A 515 39.76 21.80 -25.91
CA THR A 515 41.10 21.57 -26.48
C THR A 515 41.47 20.10 -26.34
N THR A 516 42.00 19.51 -27.40
CA THR A 516 42.52 18.13 -27.42
C THR A 516 43.92 18.13 -28.03
N MET A 517 44.71 17.12 -27.69
CA MET A 517 46.02 16.90 -28.32
C MET A 517 45.87 15.97 -29.53
N LEU A 518 46.35 16.43 -30.68
CA LEU A 518 46.40 15.65 -31.92
C LEU A 518 47.84 15.28 -32.24
N ILE A 519 48.08 13.99 -32.53
CA ILE A 519 49.41 13.46 -32.79
C ILE A 519 49.40 12.76 -34.14
N GLN A 520 50.30 13.19 -35.01
CA GLN A 520 50.62 12.51 -36.25
C GLN A 520 52.09 12.08 -36.22
N SER A 521 52.35 10.79 -36.02
CA SER A 521 53.70 10.27 -35.96
C SER A 521 53.79 8.86 -36.51
N ASP A 522 54.81 8.59 -37.32
CA ASP A 522 55.14 7.23 -37.72
C ASP A 522 55.98 6.52 -36.67
N LEU A 523 56.53 7.26 -35.70
CA LEU A 523 57.37 6.70 -34.65
C LEU A 523 56.49 6.07 -33.58
N ASP A 524 56.87 4.89 -33.12
CA ASP A 524 56.35 4.29 -31.89
C ASP A 524 57.51 3.72 -31.08
N VAL A 525 57.31 3.59 -29.77
CA VAL A 525 58.32 3.05 -28.85
C VAL A 525 57.76 2.03 -27.89
N ILE A 526 58.45 0.90 -27.79
CA ILE A 526 58.24 -0.09 -26.73
C ILE A 526 59.27 0.15 -25.64
N VAL A 527 58.81 0.49 -24.44
CA VAL A 527 59.67 0.79 -23.30
C VAL A 527 59.49 -0.28 -22.23
N LYS A 528 60.59 -0.86 -21.77
CA LYS A 528 60.64 -1.75 -20.61
C LYS A 528 61.74 -1.29 -19.67
N SER A 529 61.41 -1.08 -18.41
CA SER A 529 62.38 -0.74 -17.37
C SER A 529 62.41 -1.81 -16.28
N SER A 530 63.60 -2.00 -15.71
CA SER A 530 63.83 -2.71 -14.46
C SER A 530 64.55 -1.78 -13.48
N ARG A 531 64.91 -2.26 -12.28
CA ARG A 531 65.62 -1.45 -11.29
C ARG A 531 67.03 -1.03 -11.71
N ASP A 532 67.62 -1.73 -12.67
CA ASP A 532 69.01 -1.51 -13.06
C ASP A 532 69.17 -1.19 -14.55
N GLU A 533 68.13 -1.37 -15.38
CA GLU A 533 68.26 -1.30 -16.83
C GLU A 533 67.00 -0.78 -17.52
N LEU A 534 67.19 0.05 -18.55
CA LEU A 534 66.15 0.52 -19.46
C LEU A 534 66.37 -0.09 -20.84
N PHE A 535 65.29 -0.63 -21.41
CA PHE A 535 65.18 -1.09 -22.78
C PHE A 535 64.16 -0.24 -23.53
N VAL A 536 64.54 0.26 -24.71
CA VAL A 536 63.66 0.98 -25.64
C VAL A 536 63.84 0.39 -27.03
N PHE A 537 62.74 0.03 -27.68
CA PHE A 537 62.72 -0.30 -29.11
C PHE A 537 61.89 0.73 -29.85
N ALA A 538 62.52 1.43 -30.81
CA ALA A 538 61.86 2.39 -31.68
C ALA A 538 61.56 1.74 -33.03
N GLU A 539 60.34 1.94 -33.52
CA GLU A 539 59.85 1.38 -34.78
C GLU A 539 59.17 2.46 -35.61
N ASN A 540 59.35 2.38 -36.93
CA ASN A 540 58.56 3.13 -37.89
C ASN A 540 57.31 2.32 -38.23
N MET A 541 56.16 2.74 -37.71
CA MET A 541 54.88 2.07 -37.85
C MET A 541 54.31 2.08 -39.27
N LEU A 542 54.81 2.95 -40.15
CA LEU A 542 54.44 2.96 -41.57
C LEU A 542 55.17 1.86 -42.36
N THR A 543 56.44 1.59 -42.02
CA THR A 543 57.30 0.63 -42.73
C THR A 543 57.48 -0.71 -42.01
N GLY A 544 57.15 -0.78 -40.71
CA GLY A 544 57.41 -1.93 -39.83
C GLY A 544 58.91 -2.19 -39.59
N GLN A 545 59.77 -1.21 -39.86
CA GLN A 545 61.21 -1.34 -39.69
C GLN A 545 61.67 -0.67 -38.38
N PRO A 546 62.72 -1.19 -37.73
CA PRO A 546 63.33 -0.49 -36.61
C PRO A 546 63.79 0.91 -37.02
N TRP A 547 63.59 1.88 -36.12
CA TRP A 547 63.96 3.27 -36.37
C TRP A 547 65.32 3.57 -35.72
N PRO A 548 66.42 3.67 -36.50
CA PRO A 548 67.75 3.92 -35.95
C PRO A 548 67.93 5.40 -35.57
N ALA A 549 68.83 5.65 -34.63
CA ALA A 549 69.20 6.99 -34.17
C ALA A 549 68.03 7.84 -33.66
N ALA A 550 66.94 7.21 -33.19
CA ALA A 550 65.85 7.90 -32.53
C ALA A 550 66.34 8.48 -31.21
N ARG A 551 66.25 9.81 -31.07
CA ARG A 551 66.73 10.52 -29.89
C ARG A 551 65.78 10.25 -28.73
N LEU A 552 66.32 9.81 -27.61
CA LEU A 552 65.56 9.45 -26.41
C LEU A 552 65.84 10.47 -25.30
N LEU A 553 64.78 10.99 -24.69
CA LEU A 553 64.83 11.69 -23.40
C LEU A 553 64.25 10.75 -22.34
N ILE A 554 65.02 10.49 -21.30
CA ILE A 554 64.66 9.56 -20.23
C ILE A 554 64.46 10.35 -18.95
N SER A 555 63.29 10.17 -18.33
CA SER A 555 62.85 10.90 -17.15
C SER A 555 62.37 9.96 -16.05
N ASP A 556 62.60 10.33 -14.80
CA ASP A 556 62.09 9.67 -13.59
C ASP A 556 60.74 10.26 -13.12
N GLY A 557 60.13 11.10 -13.96
CA GLY A 557 58.91 11.86 -13.66
C GLY A 557 59.15 13.20 -12.96
N LYS A 558 60.37 13.47 -12.47
CA LYS A 558 60.77 14.74 -11.86
C LYS A 558 61.86 15.47 -12.65
N ASN A 559 62.78 14.74 -13.28
CA ASN A 559 63.88 15.28 -14.06
C ASN A 559 64.15 14.39 -15.28
N VAL A 560 64.55 15.01 -16.39
CA VAL A 560 65.18 14.29 -17.50
C VAL A 560 66.64 14.03 -17.10
N PHE A 561 66.97 12.80 -16.73
CA PHE A 561 68.30 12.44 -16.20
C PHE A 561 69.25 11.89 -17.27
N ALA A 562 68.74 11.44 -18.42
CA ALA A 562 69.57 10.94 -19.50
C ALA A 562 69.02 11.30 -20.89
N GLU A 563 69.95 11.45 -21.84
CA GLU A 563 69.67 11.54 -23.27
C GLU A 563 70.44 10.46 -24.01
N ALA A 564 69.79 9.78 -24.93
CA ALA A 564 70.38 8.67 -25.68
C ALA A 564 69.86 8.64 -27.12
N ALA A 565 70.32 7.66 -27.89
CA ALA A 565 69.77 7.36 -29.20
C ALA A 565 69.72 5.84 -29.43
N THR A 566 68.74 5.37 -30.20
CA THR A 566 68.66 3.95 -30.61
C THR A 566 69.79 3.57 -31.57
N GLY A 567 70.22 2.31 -31.49
CA GLY A 567 71.20 1.71 -32.39
C GLY A 567 70.66 1.48 -33.81
N GLY A 568 71.48 0.88 -34.68
CA GLY A 568 71.12 0.59 -36.07
C GLY A 568 69.94 -0.40 -36.21
N ASP A 569 69.68 -1.17 -35.16
CA ASP A 569 68.57 -2.13 -35.02
C ASP A 569 67.35 -1.52 -34.30
N GLY A 570 67.31 -0.20 -34.09
CA GLY A 570 66.24 0.51 -33.39
C GLY A 570 66.18 0.26 -31.88
N VAL A 571 67.16 -0.45 -31.32
CA VAL A 571 67.20 -0.78 -29.89
C VAL A 571 68.13 0.16 -29.13
N PHE A 572 67.70 0.58 -27.96
CA PHE A 572 68.55 1.19 -26.94
C PHE A 572 68.44 0.39 -25.64
N GLN A 573 69.58 0.02 -25.06
CA GLN A 573 69.64 -0.73 -23.81
C GLN A 573 70.82 -0.23 -22.97
N GLN A 574 70.53 0.28 -21.77
CA GLN A 574 71.56 0.79 -20.87
C GLN A 574 71.12 0.79 -19.39
N ALA A 575 72.10 0.63 -18.51
CA ALA A 575 71.94 0.73 -17.07
C ALA A 575 72.12 2.17 -16.56
N TYR A 576 71.28 2.58 -15.60
CA TYR A 576 71.31 3.88 -14.94
C TYR A 576 71.05 3.71 -13.44
N ASP A 577 71.80 4.43 -12.60
CA ASP A 577 71.63 4.35 -11.14
C ASP A 577 70.31 4.96 -10.68
N GLU A 578 69.81 5.97 -11.42
CA GLU A 578 68.55 6.67 -11.19
C GLU A 578 67.33 5.72 -11.23
N LEU A 579 67.42 4.63 -11.99
CA LEU A 579 66.34 3.62 -12.12
C LEU A 579 66.08 2.85 -10.82
N LYS A 580 67.06 2.77 -9.91
CA LYS A 580 66.92 2.06 -8.63
C LYS A 580 65.88 2.71 -7.72
N THR A 581 65.66 4.00 -7.90
CA THR A 581 64.75 4.83 -7.10
C THR A 581 63.60 5.44 -7.89
N ALA A 582 63.57 5.28 -9.21
CA ALA A 582 62.50 5.78 -10.07
C ALA A 582 61.22 4.95 -9.89
N GLU A 583 60.14 5.58 -9.42
CA GLU A 583 58.82 4.95 -9.32
C GLU A 583 58.10 4.92 -10.68
N ASP A 584 58.44 5.83 -11.59
CA ASP A 584 57.86 5.98 -12.92
C ASP A 584 58.96 6.34 -13.93
N VAL A 585 59.14 5.52 -14.96
CA VAL A 585 60.17 5.72 -15.99
C VAL A 585 59.49 6.13 -17.29
N ARG A 586 59.77 7.36 -17.71
CA ARG A 586 59.16 7.98 -18.88
C ARG A 586 60.20 8.16 -19.96
N VAL A 587 59.87 7.73 -21.16
CA VAL A 587 60.72 7.88 -22.33
C VAL A 587 59.95 8.68 -23.37
N PHE A 588 60.60 9.71 -23.88
CA PHE A 588 60.15 10.48 -25.02
C PHE A 588 61.16 10.29 -26.15
N ALA A 589 60.70 9.81 -27.30
CA ALA A 589 61.51 9.54 -28.46
C ALA A 589 61.17 10.50 -29.59
N THR A 590 62.18 11.00 -30.29
CA THR A 590 61.99 11.83 -31.48
C THR A 590 62.88 11.42 -32.64
N VAL A 591 62.31 11.49 -33.85
CA VAL A 591 63.05 11.46 -35.10
C VAL A 591 62.46 12.51 -36.02
N ASP A 592 63.28 13.48 -36.44
CA ASP A 592 62.82 14.66 -37.17
C ASP A 592 61.62 15.33 -36.44
N THR A 593 60.43 15.31 -37.04
CA THR A 593 59.18 15.84 -36.48
C THR A 593 58.30 14.77 -35.84
N HIS A 594 58.66 13.49 -35.96
CA HIS A 594 57.94 12.37 -35.37
C HIS A 594 58.30 12.19 -33.90
N THR A 595 57.29 11.94 -33.07
CA THR A 595 57.43 11.83 -31.62
C THR A 595 56.64 10.65 -31.09
N ALA A 596 57.21 9.91 -30.14
CA ALA A 596 56.51 8.84 -29.43
C ALA A 596 56.87 8.87 -27.95
N SER A 597 55.96 8.40 -27.09
CA SER A 597 56.23 8.31 -25.66
C SER A 597 55.41 7.20 -25.00
N ASN A 598 55.99 6.53 -24.01
CA ASN A 598 55.28 5.51 -23.25
C ASN A 598 54.22 6.06 -22.27
N VAL A 599 54.13 7.39 -22.13
CA VAL A 599 53.12 8.08 -21.31
C VAL A 599 52.03 8.80 -22.12
N VAL A 600 52.09 8.68 -23.45
CA VAL A 600 51.04 9.13 -24.37
C VAL A 600 50.48 7.88 -25.03
N ARG A 601 49.19 7.63 -24.88
CA ARG A 601 48.51 6.50 -25.52
C ARG A 601 47.29 6.98 -26.25
#